data_AF-A0A7C0UAE9-F1
#
_entry.id   AF-A0A7C0UAE9-F1
#
_cell.length_a   1.000
_cell.length_b   1.000
_cell.length_c   1.000
_cell.angle_alpha   90.00
_cell.angle_beta   90.00
_cell.angle_gamma   90.00
#
_symmetry.space_group_name_H-M   'P 1'
#
loop_
_entity.id
_entity.type
_entity.pdbx_description
1 polymer ?
#
loop_
_entity_poly.entity_id
_entity_poly.type
_entity_poly.pdbx_seq_one_letter_code
_entity_poly.pdbx_strand_id
1 'polypeptide(L)'
;PEIQELQFSDGTPFVSDDTRKWLGEIALSGGSGSAPESYTSAPGLQQEDDILAEEMAKAKALTKKRKLVDALSLLQDHMRKSTSARERLLWQLGLCQILIDGKKGFLALPHLDQILHNIDNYRLEDWEPELALRALKTAWLVLKNQTDPEIKKRAEDTLARIARLDATEAVRLKGKR
;
A
#
# COMPACT_ATOMS: atom_id res chain seq x y z
N PRO A 1 -0.36 -17.58 27.47
CA PRO A 1 0.48 -18.79 27.27
C PRO A 1 -0.18 -20.13 27.67
N GLU A 2 -1.30 -20.15 28.40
CA GLU A 2 -1.86 -21.41 28.96
C GLU A 2 -3.10 -21.96 28.21
N ILE A 3 -3.56 -21.32 27.13
CA ILE A 3 -4.77 -21.76 26.39
C ILE A 3 -4.60 -23.15 25.75
N GLN A 4 -3.37 -23.56 25.44
CA GLN A 4 -3.08 -24.83 24.76
C GLN A 4 -3.23 -26.07 25.66
N GLU A 5 -3.34 -25.84 26.98
CA GLU A 5 -3.51 -26.89 28.00
C GLU A 5 -4.96 -27.00 28.49
N LEU A 6 -5.86 -26.14 27.98
CA LEU A 6 -7.27 -26.19 28.32
C LEU A 6 -7.93 -27.42 27.67
N GLN A 7 -8.94 -27.94 28.35
CA GLN A 7 -9.82 -28.98 27.83
C GLN A 7 -11.27 -28.57 28.07
N PHE A 8 -12.16 -28.99 27.18
CA PHE A 8 -13.59 -28.83 27.35
C PHE A 8 -14.09 -29.74 28.47
N SER A 9 -15.30 -29.47 28.96
CA SER A 9 -15.92 -30.23 30.06
C SER A 9 -16.15 -31.71 29.75
N ASP A 10 -16.07 -32.10 28.48
CA ASP A 10 -16.16 -33.47 27.99
C ASP A 10 -14.79 -34.18 27.86
N GLY A 11 -13.69 -33.49 28.21
CA GLY A 11 -12.32 -34.01 28.11
C GLY A 11 -11.68 -33.80 26.75
N THR A 12 -12.36 -33.17 25.79
CA THR A 12 -11.77 -32.86 24.48
C THR A 12 -10.71 -31.76 24.66
N PRO A 13 -9.46 -31.95 24.20
CA PRO A 13 -8.43 -30.93 24.31
C PRO A 13 -8.80 -29.71 23.44
N PHE A 14 -8.52 -28.51 23.96
CA PHE A 14 -8.84 -27.25 23.26
C PHE A 14 -8.02 -27.07 21.97
N VAL A 15 -6.87 -27.74 21.89
CA VAL A 15 -5.99 -27.78 20.72
C VAL A 15 -5.75 -29.25 20.37
N SER A 16 -6.07 -29.64 19.15
CA SER A 16 -5.76 -30.99 18.66
C SER A 16 -4.26 -31.19 18.50
N ASP A 17 -3.80 -32.44 18.48
CA ASP A 17 -2.37 -32.73 18.29
C ASP A 17 -1.82 -32.18 16.96
N ASP A 18 -2.63 -32.16 15.91
CA ASP A 18 -2.26 -31.58 14.62
C ASP A 18 -2.14 -30.06 14.69
N THR A 19 -3.07 -29.39 15.38
CA THR A 19 -3.01 -27.94 15.59
C THR A 19 -1.82 -27.56 16.50
N ARG A 20 -1.48 -28.40 17.49
CA ARG A 20 -0.31 -28.19 18.36
C ARG A 20 1.00 -28.28 17.58
N LYS A 21 1.12 -29.25 16.66
CA LYS A 21 2.28 -29.38 15.76
C LYS A 21 2.43 -28.16 14.85
N TRP A 22 1.34 -27.75 14.21
CA TRP A 22 1.31 -26.56 13.36
C TRP A 22 1.72 -25.28 14.10
N LEU A 23 1.25 -25.08 15.34
CA LEU A 23 1.67 -23.96 16.19
C LEU A 23 3.16 -24.00 16.54
N GLY A 24 3.70 -25.21 16.80
CA GLY A 24 5.13 -25.41 17.03
C GLY A 24 5.99 -25.03 15.83
N GLU A 25 5.56 -25.42 14.62
CA GLU A 25 6.22 -25.07 13.36
C GLU A 25 6.25 -23.55 13.13
N ILE A 26 5.14 -22.85 13.41
CA ILE A 26 5.07 -21.38 13.30
C ILE A 26 5.97 -20.69 14.32
N ALA A 27 6.01 -21.18 15.56
CA ALA A 27 6.87 -20.62 16.61
C ALA A 27 8.37 -20.79 16.29
N LEU A 28 8.76 -21.91 15.70
CA LEU A 28 10.14 -22.19 15.27
C LEU A 28 10.56 -21.37 14.05
N SER A 29 9.63 -21.02 13.15
CA SER A 29 9.90 -20.11 12.03
C SER A 29 9.87 -18.62 12.42
N GLY A 30 9.45 -18.28 13.64
CA GLY A 30 9.06 -16.92 14.02
C GLY A 30 9.77 -16.28 15.21
N GLY A 31 10.99 -16.67 15.59
CA GLY A 31 11.60 -16.02 16.76
C GLY A 31 13.11 -16.16 16.98
N SER A 32 13.85 -15.09 16.67
CA SER A 32 14.99 -14.67 17.48
C SER A 32 14.97 -13.15 17.68
N GLY A 33 14.57 -12.72 18.88
CA GLY A 33 15.20 -11.63 19.64
C GLY A 33 14.88 -10.16 19.35
N SER A 34 14.09 -9.58 20.26
CA SER A 34 14.30 -8.24 20.88
C SER A 34 13.95 -6.95 20.12
N ALA A 35 12.73 -6.43 20.36
CA ALA A 35 12.36 -5.01 20.62
C ALA A 35 10.82 -4.85 20.49
N PRO A 36 10.17 -3.84 21.13
CA PRO A 36 8.77 -3.55 20.88
C PRO A 36 8.67 -2.75 19.56
N GLU A 37 8.86 -3.45 18.45
CA GLU A 37 8.72 -2.86 17.11
C GLU A 37 7.32 -3.18 16.58
N SER A 38 6.75 -2.19 15.87
CA SER A 38 5.46 -2.18 15.21
C SER A 38 4.94 -3.56 14.78
N TYR A 39 3.63 -3.76 14.99
CA TYR A 39 2.76 -4.71 14.27
C TYR A 39 3.46 -5.34 13.06
N THR A 40 4.09 -6.48 13.25
CA THR A 40 4.77 -7.18 12.16
C THR A 40 3.71 -7.57 11.14
N SER A 41 3.77 -6.94 9.96
CA SER A 41 2.91 -7.21 8.83
C SER A 41 2.84 -8.72 8.58
N ALA A 42 1.64 -9.24 8.30
CA ALA A 42 1.47 -10.65 7.98
C ALA A 42 2.42 -11.06 6.84
N PRO A 43 3.02 -12.27 6.86
CA PRO A 43 4.06 -12.68 5.91
C PRO A 43 3.69 -12.46 4.43
N GLY A 44 2.41 -12.59 4.08
CA GLY A 44 1.91 -12.35 2.72
C GLY A 44 1.98 -10.89 2.26
N LEU A 45 1.75 -9.92 3.15
CA LEU A 45 1.78 -8.50 2.80
C LEU A 45 3.19 -8.03 2.45
N GLN A 46 4.19 -8.57 3.17
CA GLN A 46 5.58 -8.20 2.96
C GLN A 46 6.11 -8.75 1.63
N GLN A 47 5.71 -9.98 1.27
CA GLN A 47 6.00 -10.56 -0.03
C GLN A 47 5.36 -9.77 -1.19
N GLU A 48 4.12 -9.31 -1.02
CA GLU A 48 3.45 -8.44 -2.01
C GLU A 48 4.23 -7.13 -2.24
N ASP A 49 4.67 -6.48 -1.15
CA ASP A 49 5.41 -5.22 -1.21
C ASP A 49 6.82 -5.39 -1.84
N ASP A 50 7.47 -6.53 -1.60
CA ASP A 50 8.75 -6.87 -2.23
C ASP A 50 8.62 -7.08 -3.74
N ILE A 51 7.62 -7.87 -4.18
CA ILE A 51 7.33 -8.09 -5.60
C ILE A 51 7.02 -6.75 -6.29
N LEU A 52 6.20 -5.92 -5.64
CA LEU A 52 5.88 -4.58 -6.14
C LEU A 52 7.15 -3.73 -6.29
N ALA A 53 8.05 -3.75 -5.31
CA ALA A 53 9.29 -2.98 -5.34
C ALA A 53 10.20 -3.39 -6.52
N GLU A 54 10.35 -4.70 -6.75
CA GLU A 54 11.15 -5.24 -7.86
C GLU A 54 10.57 -4.84 -9.22
N GLU A 55 9.27 -5.04 -9.42
CA GLU A 55 8.60 -4.73 -10.69
C GLU A 55 8.56 -3.22 -10.95
N MET A 56 8.40 -2.41 -9.90
CA MET A 56 8.52 -0.96 -9.99
C MET A 56 9.93 -0.52 -10.39
N ALA A 57 10.98 -1.20 -9.91
CA ALA A 57 12.35 -0.91 -10.34
C ALA A 57 12.55 -1.21 -11.83
N LYS A 58 11.98 -2.32 -12.34
CA LYS A 58 11.97 -2.67 -13.77
C LYS A 58 11.23 -1.63 -14.59
N ALA A 59 10.03 -1.22 -14.17
CA ALA A 59 9.23 -0.19 -14.84
C ALA A 59 10.00 1.15 -14.91
N LYS A 60 10.60 1.59 -13.80
CA LYS A 60 11.44 2.81 -13.78
C LYS A 60 12.64 2.71 -14.73
N ALA A 61 13.28 1.54 -14.82
CA ALA A 61 14.38 1.33 -15.76
C ALA A 61 13.93 1.43 -17.23
N LEU A 62 12.74 0.92 -17.56
CA LEU A 62 12.13 1.08 -18.89
C LEU A 62 11.81 2.55 -19.19
N THR A 63 11.25 3.29 -18.23
CA THR A 63 10.98 4.72 -18.37
C THR A 63 12.26 5.52 -18.65
N LYS A 64 13.37 5.22 -17.95
CA LYS A 64 14.69 5.84 -18.20
C LYS A 64 15.21 5.55 -19.61
N LYS A 65 14.90 4.38 -20.17
CA LYS A 65 15.24 3.99 -21.55
C LYS A 65 14.24 4.57 -22.59
N ARG A 66 13.38 5.53 -22.21
CA ARG A 66 12.31 6.12 -23.03
C ARG A 66 11.25 5.11 -23.51
N LYS A 67 11.14 3.96 -22.84
CA LYS A 67 10.14 2.91 -23.11
C LYS A 67 8.97 3.03 -22.14
N LEU A 68 8.28 4.18 -22.19
CA LEU A 68 7.17 4.45 -21.26
C LEU A 68 5.98 3.49 -21.48
N VAL A 69 5.66 3.16 -22.73
CA VAL A 69 4.56 2.25 -23.05
C VAL A 69 4.84 0.86 -22.47
N ASP A 70 6.04 0.32 -22.67
CA ASP A 70 6.44 -0.98 -22.11
C ASP A 70 6.35 -1.00 -20.58
N ALA A 71 6.76 0.10 -19.91
CA ALA A 71 6.66 0.23 -18.46
C ALA A 71 5.20 0.23 -17.98
N LEU A 72 4.30 0.91 -18.70
CA LEU A 72 2.88 0.95 -18.37
C LEU A 72 2.19 -0.38 -18.64
N SER A 73 2.50 -1.05 -19.76
CA SER A 73 1.98 -2.37 -20.07
C SER A 73 2.34 -3.40 -18.99
N LEU A 74 3.60 -3.38 -18.54
CA LEU A 74 4.05 -4.24 -17.44
C LEU A 74 3.19 -4.08 -16.18
N LEU A 75 2.93 -2.83 -15.76
CA LEU A 75 2.12 -2.57 -14.56
C LEU A 75 0.64 -2.89 -14.77
N GLN A 76 0.11 -2.66 -15.97
CA GLN A 76 -1.27 -3.03 -16.30
C GLN A 76 -1.47 -4.55 -16.30
N ASP A 77 -0.48 -5.33 -16.73
CA ASP A 77 -0.54 -6.79 -16.70
C ASP A 77 -0.60 -7.32 -15.27
N HIS A 78 0.18 -6.76 -14.35
CA HIS A 78 0.08 -7.09 -12.93
C HIS A 78 -1.29 -6.73 -12.38
N MET A 79 -1.78 -5.52 -12.67
CA MET A 79 -3.10 -5.06 -12.22
C MET A 79 -4.26 -5.96 -12.70
N ARG A 80 -4.15 -6.58 -13.89
CA ARG A 80 -5.11 -7.55 -14.42
C ARG A 80 -5.04 -8.90 -13.71
N LYS A 81 -3.84 -9.32 -13.30
CA LYS A 81 -3.59 -10.57 -12.58
C LYS A 81 -3.88 -10.46 -11.09
N SER A 82 -3.95 -9.23 -10.56
CA SER A 82 -4.20 -8.99 -9.14
C SER A 82 -5.51 -9.59 -8.66
N THR A 83 -5.40 -10.28 -7.53
CA THR A 83 -6.52 -11.02 -6.93
C THR A 83 -7.20 -10.24 -5.81
N SER A 84 -6.49 -9.30 -5.19
CA SER A 84 -7.01 -8.47 -4.10
C SER A 84 -7.18 -6.99 -4.52
N ALA A 85 -8.10 -6.30 -3.84
CA ALA A 85 -8.30 -4.86 -4.04
C ALA A 85 -7.09 -4.03 -3.60
N ARG A 86 -6.41 -4.46 -2.52
CA ARG A 86 -5.17 -3.86 -2.01
C ARG A 86 -4.06 -3.94 -3.06
N GLU A 87 -3.83 -5.13 -3.62
CA GLU A 87 -2.80 -5.36 -4.63
C GLU A 87 -3.07 -4.52 -5.89
N ARG A 88 -4.33 -4.49 -6.36
CA ARG A 88 -4.75 -3.65 -7.49
C ARG A 88 -4.48 -2.16 -7.22
N LEU A 89 -4.76 -1.69 -6.00
CA LEU A 89 -4.49 -0.31 -5.59
C LEU A 89 -2.98 0.00 -5.62
N LEU A 90 -2.14 -0.91 -5.13
CA LEU A 90 -0.68 -0.78 -5.15
C LEU A 90 -0.14 -0.65 -6.59
N TRP A 91 -0.60 -1.50 -7.51
CA TRP A 91 -0.21 -1.41 -8.92
C TRP A 91 -0.70 -0.12 -9.58
N GLN A 92 -1.91 0.33 -9.24
CA GLN A 92 -2.46 1.60 -9.73
C GLN A 92 -1.64 2.80 -9.23
N LEU A 93 -1.18 2.78 -7.97
CA LEU A 93 -0.25 3.79 -7.45
C LEU A 93 1.09 3.77 -8.18
N GLY A 94 1.61 2.57 -8.46
CA GLY A 94 2.81 2.39 -9.27
C GLY A 94 2.67 2.99 -10.66
N LEU A 95 1.53 2.76 -11.32
CA LEU A 95 1.22 3.30 -12.62
C LEU A 95 1.19 4.84 -12.61
N CYS A 96 0.54 5.44 -11.61
CA CYS A 96 0.56 6.89 -11.41
C CYS A 96 1.99 7.42 -11.25
N GLN A 97 2.84 6.75 -10.47
CA GLN A 97 4.24 7.15 -10.30
C GLN A 97 5.02 7.12 -11.62
N ILE A 98 4.86 6.07 -12.43
CA ILE A 98 5.52 5.97 -13.75
C ILE A 98 5.04 7.07 -14.71
N LEU A 99 3.76 7.43 -14.69
CA LEU A 99 3.22 8.53 -15.48
C LEU A 99 3.81 9.89 -15.05
N ILE A 100 3.97 10.11 -13.74
CA ILE A 100 4.62 11.31 -13.20
C ILE A 100 6.07 11.38 -13.63
N ASP A 101 6.84 10.30 -13.45
CA ASP A 101 8.24 10.21 -13.84
C ASP A 101 8.42 10.41 -15.36
N GLY A 102 7.46 9.95 -16.15
CA GLY A 102 7.39 10.14 -17.60
C GLY A 102 6.92 11.52 -18.07
N LYS A 103 6.69 12.49 -17.16
CA LYS A 103 6.12 13.83 -17.45
C LYS A 103 4.74 13.78 -18.12
N LYS A 104 3.96 12.72 -17.88
CA LYS A 104 2.60 12.52 -18.37
C LYS A 104 1.57 12.49 -17.23
N GLY A 105 1.79 13.31 -16.20
CA GLY A 105 0.96 13.35 -15.00
C GLY A 105 -0.53 13.64 -15.25
N PHE A 106 -0.88 14.32 -16.35
CA PHE A 106 -2.29 14.54 -16.71
C PHE A 106 -3.05 13.22 -16.99
N LEU A 107 -2.36 12.18 -17.49
CA LEU A 107 -2.94 10.86 -17.71
C LEU A 107 -3.19 10.11 -16.38
N ALA A 108 -2.60 10.57 -15.27
CA ALA A 108 -2.81 9.96 -13.96
C ALA A 108 -4.12 10.44 -13.30
N LEU A 109 -4.73 11.55 -13.75
CA LEU A 109 -5.91 12.13 -13.11
C LEU A 109 -7.08 11.15 -12.96
N PRO A 110 -7.50 10.40 -14.01
CA PRO A 110 -8.59 9.43 -13.88
C PRO A 110 -8.24 8.29 -12.90
N HIS A 111 -6.97 7.90 -12.85
CA HIS A 111 -6.50 6.91 -11.90
C HIS A 111 -6.54 7.41 -10.46
N LEU A 112 -6.28 8.70 -10.23
CA LEU A 112 -6.38 9.30 -8.90
C LEU A 112 -7.81 9.39 -8.41
N ASP A 113 -8.77 9.70 -9.28
CA ASP A 113 -10.19 9.71 -8.92
C ASP A 113 -10.61 8.33 -8.38
N GLN A 114 -10.20 7.26 -9.07
CA GLN A 114 -10.45 5.90 -8.62
C GLN A 114 -9.69 5.54 -7.34
N ILE A 115 -8.43 5.99 -7.18
CA ILE A 115 -7.66 5.77 -5.94
C ILE A 115 -8.36 6.44 -4.75
N LEU A 116 -8.74 7.71 -4.87
CA LEU A 116 -9.43 8.44 -3.81
C LEU A 116 -10.77 7.80 -3.47
N HIS A 117 -11.53 7.40 -4.49
CA HIS A 117 -12.77 6.63 -4.29
C HIS A 117 -12.53 5.33 -3.52
N ASN A 118 -11.47 4.58 -3.84
CA ASN A 118 -11.15 3.33 -3.13
C ASN A 118 -10.76 3.60 -1.67
N ILE A 119 -10.00 4.66 -1.38
CA ILE A 119 -9.66 5.06 0.00
C ILE A 119 -10.93 5.30 0.81
N ASP A 120 -11.89 6.03 0.23
CA ASP A 120 -13.15 6.37 0.90
C ASP A 120 -14.06 5.14 1.05
N ASN A 121 -14.23 4.36 -0.02
CA ASN A 121 -15.11 3.19 -0.06
C ASN A 121 -14.66 2.08 0.92
N TYR A 122 -13.34 1.84 1.01
CA TYR A 122 -12.79 0.84 1.92
C TYR A 122 -12.37 1.41 3.27
N ARG A 123 -12.60 2.70 3.52
CA ARG A 123 -12.18 3.41 4.74
C ARG A 123 -10.72 3.16 5.09
N LEU A 124 -9.85 3.24 4.08
CA LEU A 124 -8.45 2.83 4.20
C LEU A 124 -7.69 3.69 5.23
N GLU A 125 -8.13 4.93 5.45
CA GLU A 125 -7.63 5.83 6.50
C GLU A 125 -7.76 5.22 7.91
N ASP A 126 -8.77 4.38 8.15
CA ASP A 126 -9.02 3.75 9.45
C ASP A 126 -8.32 2.38 9.60
N TRP A 127 -8.14 1.64 8.49
CA TRP A 127 -7.74 0.23 8.51
C TRP A 127 -6.31 -0.04 8.04
N GLU A 128 -5.79 0.75 7.10
CA GLU A 128 -4.40 0.67 6.62
C GLU A 128 -3.85 2.09 6.36
N PRO A 129 -3.64 2.89 7.43
CA PRO A 129 -3.35 4.31 7.33
C PRO A 129 -2.05 4.61 6.56
N GLU A 130 -1.07 3.70 6.59
CA GLU A 130 0.17 3.82 5.83
C GLU A 130 -0.07 3.78 4.31
N LEU A 131 -0.92 2.86 3.84
CA LEU A 131 -1.29 2.76 2.44
C LEU A 131 -2.15 3.95 2.00
N ALA A 132 -3.10 4.37 2.83
CA ALA A 132 -3.88 5.58 2.60
C ALA A 132 -2.98 6.82 2.48
N LEU A 133 -2.02 6.99 3.39
CA LEU A 133 -1.06 8.08 3.36
C LEU A 133 -0.21 8.04 2.08
N ARG A 134 0.31 6.88 1.69
CA ARG A 134 1.05 6.68 0.43
C ARG A 134 0.20 7.11 -0.78
N ALA A 135 -1.06 6.69 -0.81
CA ALA A 135 -1.98 6.99 -1.90
C ALA A 135 -2.33 8.48 -2.00
N LEU A 136 -2.67 9.11 -0.86
CA LEU A 136 -2.95 10.54 -0.78
C LEU A 136 -1.74 11.39 -1.18
N LYS A 137 -0.52 10.98 -0.81
CA LYS A 137 0.72 11.66 -1.22
C LYS A 137 0.92 11.64 -2.73
N THR A 138 0.70 10.49 -3.36
CA THR A 138 0.77 10.37 -4.82
C THR A 138 -0.30 11.24 -5.49
N ALA A 139 -1.53 11.24 -4.97
CA ALA A 139 -2.60 12.11 -5.47
C ALA A 139 -2.22 13.60 -5.36
N TRP A 140 -1.77 14.03 -4.18
CA TRP A 140 -1.35 15.41 -3.95
C TRP A 140 -0.23 15.86 -4.91
N LEU A 141 0.76 14.99 -5.16
CA LEU A 141 1.89 15.29 -6.05
C LEU A 141 1.45 15.59 -7.50
N VAL A 142 0.43 14.89 -7.98
CA VAL A 142 -0.13 15.13 -9.32
C VAL A 142 -1.00 16.37 -9.33
N LEU A 143 -1.92 16.49 -8.35
CA LEU A 143 -2.89 17.59 -8.31
C LEU A 143 -2.20 18.95 -8.14
N LYS A 144 -1.16 19.05 -7.31
CA LYS A 144 -0.46 20.32 -7.07
C LYS A 144 0.22 20.91 -8.31
N ASN A 145 0.57 20.06 -9.28
CA ASN A 145 1.25 20.46 -10.50
C ASN A 145 0.27 20.96 -11.57
N GLN A 146 -1.04 20.89 -11.31
CA GLN A 146 -2.07 21.38 -12.22
C GLN A 146 -2.36 22.86 -12.02
N THR A 147 -2.76 23.53 -13.09
CA THR A 147 -3.04 24.97 -13.09
C THR A 147 -4.49 25.30 -12.76
N ASP A 148 -5.41 24.36 -13.00
CA ASP A 148 -6.85 24.50 -12.80
C ASP A 148 -7.20 24.81 -11.33
N PRO A 149 -8.01 25.85 -11.07
CA PRO A 149 -8.40 26.24 -9.71
C PRO A 149 -9.18 25.14 -8.96
N GLU A 150 -10.03 24.36 -9.63
CA GLU A 150 -10.78 23.27 -8.99
C GLU A 150 -9.82 22.15 -8.57
N ILE A 151 -8.84 21.82 -9.40
CA ILE A 151 -7.83 20.81 -9.08
C ILE A 151 -6.93 21.28 -7.94
N LYS A 152 -6.61 22.57 -7.87
CA LYS A 152 -5.84 23.13 -6.74
C LYS A 152 -6.60 23.02 -5.43
N LYS A 153 -7.90 23.32 -5.42
CA LYS A 153 -8.74 23.12 -4.23
C LYS A 153 -8.73 21.65 -3.80
N ARG A 154 -8.87 20.71 -4.75
CA ARG A 154 -8.74 19.27 -4.46
C ARG A 154 -7.38 18.90 -3.88
N ALA A 155 -6.29 19.55 -4.34
CA ALA A 155 -4.96 19.35 -3.77
C ALA A 155 -4.89 19.83 -2.30
N GLU A 156 -5.51 20.97 -1.97
CA GLU A 156 -5.61 21.46 -0.59
C GLU A 156 -6.42 20.52 0.29
N ASP A 157 -7.58 20.03 -0.19
CA ASP A 157 -8.40 19.05 0.53
C ASP A 157 -7.63 17.74 0.78
N THR A 158 -6.89 17.27 -0.23
CA THR A 158 -6.01 16.09 -0.10
C THR A 158 -4.90 16.32 0.92
N LEU A 159 -4.31 17.52 0.96
CA LEU A 159 -3.29 17.87 1.95
C LEU A 159 -3.88 17.93 3.37
N ALA A 160 -5.12 18.41 3.53
CA ALA A 160 -5.81 18.41 4.81
C ALA A 160 -6.08 16.99 5.30
N ARG A 161 -6.44 16.05 4.39
CA ARG A 161 -6.55 14.62 4.72
C ARG A 161 -5.21 14.05 5.20
N ILE A 162 -4.12 14.33 4.48
CA ILE A 162 -2.75 13.94 4.88
C ILE A 162 -2.43 14.48 6.28
N ALA A 163 -2.73 15.74 6.56
CA ALA A 163 -2.45 16.35 7.86
C ALA A 163 -3.20 15.71 9.03
N ARG A 164 -4.40 15.14 8.79
CA ARG A 164 -5.14 14.37 9.81
C ARG A 164 -4.50 13.03 10.10
N LEU A 165 -3.92 12.36 9.10
CA LEU A 165 -3.22 11.09 9.26
C LEU A 165 -1.81 11.28 9.84
N ASP A 166 -1.06 12.23 9.27
CA ASP A 166 0.31 12.56 9.64
C ASP A 166 0.60 14.05 9.39
N ALA A 167 0.54 14.83 10.46
CA ALA A 167 0.83 16.26 10.42
C ALA A 167 2.29 16.57 10.05
N THR A 168 3.23 15.69 10.40
CA THR A 168 4.67 15.87 10.10
C THR A 168 4.91 15.77 8.60
N GLU A 169 4.31 14.76 7.96
CA GLU A 169 4.40 14.58 6.51
C GLU A 169 3.71 15.71 5.75
N ALA A 170 2.56 16.21 6.23
CA ALA A 170 1.90 17.38 5.62
C ALA A 170 2.80 18.63 5.61
N VAL A 171 3.49 18.91 6.73
CA VAL A 171 4.45 20.02 6.82
C VAL A 171 5.62 19.83 5.87
N ARG A 172 6.20 18.61 5.80
CA ARG A 172 7.29 18.28 4.88
C ARG A 172 6.91 18.48 3.42
N LEU A 173 5.69 18.11 3.03
CA LEU A 173 5.20 18.27 1.66
C LEU A 173 5.02 19.74 1.28
N LYS A 174 4.49 20.56 2.19
CA LYS A 174 4.31 22.00 1.97
C LYS A 174 5.64 22.78 1.98
N GLY A 175 6.63 22.32 2.74
CA GLY A 175 7.95 22.93 2.86
C GLY A 175 8.89 22.69 1.68
N LYS A 176 8.67 21.64 0.87
CA LYS A 176 9.40 21.41 -0.39
C LYS A 176 8.88 22.36 -1.47
N ARG A 177 9.28 23.63 -1.40
CA ARG A 177 9.11 24.63 -2.45
C ARG A 177 10.29 24.59 -3.43
#